data_AF-A0A1Y1VQR4-F1
#
_entry.id   AF-A0A1Y1VQR4-F1
#
_cell.length_a   1.000
_cell.length_b   1.000
_cell.length_c   1.000
_cell.angle_alpha   90.00
_cell.angle_beta   90.00
_cell.angle_gamma   90.00
#
_symmetry.space_group_name_H-M   'P 1'
#
loop_
_entity.id
_entity.type
_entity.pdbx_description
1 polymer ?
#
loop_
_entity_poly.entity_id
_entity_poly.type
_entity_poly.pdbx_seq_one_letter_code
_entity_poly.pdbx_strand_id
1 'polypeptide(L)'
;MNFKTILSVFCLGIATISASPINEVADIKKSCENYYQYHGYYFTNSEFRYNQAKFYTNELTGEYTCLRPIYTETVVDDRICYLFNNDFTCIEEGFNNIPNCSKKSDAADYVKCAYKIVGMMDDGSNKLTYRIRKFPTKEKIFDDSDVDQKECRGFNGTVLSYKDSSKYICLEPVTPKNAMTLSNKECVKLDGKVHCVVEDNTSIETCIKDGKNYNHEACTSTLKEYGNFNHHAITELY
;
A
#
# COMPACT_ATOMS: atom_id res chain seq x y z
N MET A 1 49.40 -26.53 -45.64
CA MET A 1 49.59 -26.50 -44.16
C MET A 1 49.11 -25.15 -43.63
N ASN A 2 48.45 -25.19 -42.46
CA ASN A 2 48.06 -24.10 -41.56
C ASN A 2 46.72 -23.39 -41.81
N PHE A 3 45.65 -24.09 -41.44
CA PHE A 3 44.35 -23.52 -41.04
C PHE A 3 44.50 -22.95 -39.62
N LYS A 4 44.30 -21.64 -39.43
CA LYS A 4 44.20 -21.03 -38.10
C LYS A 4 42.73 -20.78 -37.76
N THR A 5 42.20 -21.64 -36.90
CA THR A 5 40.88 -21.50 -36.27
C THR A 5 40.93 -20.41 -35.21
N ILE A 6 40.13 -19.36 -35.36
CA ILE A 6 39.87 -18.38 -34.29
C ILE A 6 38.55 -18.81 -33.63
N LEU A 7 38.65 -19.39 -32.45
CA LEU A 7 37.52 -19.68 -31.57
C LEU A 7 37.66 -18.75 -30.36
N SER A 8 37.04 -17.58 -30.39
CA SER A 8 36.94 -16.70 -29.22
C SER A 8 35.60 -16.94 -28.54
N VAL A 9 35.69 -17.53 -27.37
CA VAL A 9 34.63 -17.89 -26.43
C VAL A 9 33.77 -16.66 -26.07
N PHE A 10 32.46 -16.76 -26.29
CA PHE A 10 31.48 -15.89 -25.67
C PHE A 10 31.44 -16.20 -24.17
N CYS A 11 32.03 -15.33 -23.34
CA CYS A 11 31.77 -15.32 -21.91
C CYS A 11 30.34 -14.83 -21.68
N LEU A 12 29.41 -15.77 -21.51
CA LEU A 12 28.12 -15.50 -20.86
C LEU A 12 28.39 -15.04 -19.43
N GLY A 13 28.37 -13.73 -19.21
CA GLY A 13 28.33 -13.14 -17.88
C GLY A 13 27.00 -13.48 -17.23
N ILE A 14 26.96 -14.61 -16.52
CA ILE A 14 25.90 -14.89 -15.57
C ILE A 14 26.16 -13.93 -14.41
N ALA A 15 25.37 -12.87 -14.32
CA ALA A 15 25.29 -12.07 -13.11
C ALA A 15 24.80 -13.00 -12.00
N THR A 16 25.73 -13.50 -11.19
CA THR A 16 25.39 -14.16 -9.93
C THR A 16 24.77 -13.09 -9.05
N ILE A 17 23.44 -13.09 -8.95
CA ILE A 17 22.74 -12.41 -7.86
C ILE A 17 23.27 -13.10 -6.61
N SER A 18 24.18 -12.43 -5.90
CA SER A 18 24.67 -12.91 -4.61
C SER A 18 23.48 -12.85 -3.65
N ALA A 19 22.76 -13.97 -3.54
CA ALA A 19 21.83 -14.17 -2.45
C ALA A 19 22.67 -14.06 -1.16
N SER A 20 22.41 -13.03 -0.36
CA SER A 20 23.01 -12.90 0.96
C SER A 20 22.80 -14.22 1.72
N PRO A 21 23.82 -14.75 2.41
CA PRO A 21 23.68 -16.00 3.12
C PRO A 21 22.48 -15.93 4.08
N ILE A 22 21.63 -16.95 4.05
CA ILE A 22 20.33 -17.03 4.76
C ILE A 22 20.46 -16.68 6.26
N ASN A 23 21.62 -16.96 6.86
CA ASN A 23 21.92 -16.61 8.26
C ASN A 23 21.98 -15.09 8.51
N GLU A 24 22.48 -14.29 7.55
CA GLU A 24 22.56 -12.83 7.70
C GLU A 24 21.18 -12.18 7.68
N VAL A 25 20.27 -12.65 6.82
CA VAL A 25 18.91 -12.08 6.72
C VAL A 25 18.10 -12.33 7.99
N ALA A 26 18.26 -13.51 8.61
CA ALA A 26 17.61 -13.84 9.87
C ALA A 26 18.10 -12.93 11.03
N ASP A 27 19.39 -12.64 11.09
CA ASP A 27 19.98 -11.74 12.09
C ASP A 27 19.59 -10.28 11.86
N ILE A 28 19.54 -9.83 10.60
CA ILE A 28 19.04 -8.51 10.21
C ILE A 28 17.57 -8.36 10.61
N LYS A 29 16.73 -9.36 10.29
CA LYS A 29 15.31 -9.38 10.69
C LYS A 29 15.17 -9.25 12.20
N LYS A 30 15.89 -10.10 12.95
CA LYS A 30 15.89 -10.08 14.40
C LYS A 30 16.31 -8.72 14.95
N SER A 31 17.29 -8.07 14.34
CA SER A 31 17.77 -6.75 14.76
C SER A 31 16.76 -5.63 14.45
N CYS A 32 16.12 -5.66 13.28
CA CYS A 32 15.04 -4.74 12.91
C CYS A 32 13.86 -4.86 13.89
N GLU A 33 13.36 -6.06 14.12
CA GLU A 33 12.14 -6.29 14.92
C GLU A 33 12.39 -6.08 16.43
N ASN A 34 13.61 -6.33 16.93
CA ASN A 34 13.97 -6.14 18.35
C ASN A 34 14.59 -4.78 18.68
N TYR A 35 14.76 -3.87 17.72
CA TYR A 35 15.45 -2.59 17.92
C TYR A 35 14.92 -1.78 19.13
N TYR A 36 13.63 -1.92 19.46
CA TYR A 36 13.01 -1.24 20.61
C TYR A 36 13.33 -1.85 21.98
N GLN A 37 13.79 -3.10 22.07
CA GLN A 37 14.17 -3.70 23.35
C GLN A 37 15.48 -3.11 23.90
N TYR A 38 16.33 -2.56 23.04
CA TYR A 38 17.69 -2.12 23.39
C TYR A 38 17.82 -0.61 23.62
N HIS A 39 16.89 0.23 23.12
CA HIS A 39 16.95 1.69 23.23
C HIS A 39 16.15 2.30 24.40
N GLY A 40 16.03 1.57 25.52
CA GLY A 40 15.91 2.16 26.86
C GLY A 40 14.64 2.94 27.23
N TYR A 41 13.59 2.97 26.42
CA TYR A 41 12.30 3.54 26.84
C TYR A 41 11.46 2.50 27.58
N TYR A 42 11.76 2.32 28.87
CA TYR A 42 10.89 1.63 29.81
C TYR A 42 9.63 2.48 30.04
N PHE A 43 8.60 2.29 29.22
CA PHE A 43 7.26 2.75 29.60
C PHE A 43 6.60 1.68 30.44
N THR A 44 6.66 1.88 31.75
CA THR A 44 5.81 1.20 32.73
C THR A 44 4.40 1.74 32.56
N ASN A 45 3.60 1.13 31.69
CA ASN A 45 2.19 0.81 31.94
C ASN A 45 1.60 0.06 30.74
N SER A 46 1.10 -1.12 31.08
CA SER A 46 0.33 -2.03 30.24
C SER A 46 -0.85 -1.30 29.57
N GLU A 47 -0.78 -1.15 28.23
CA GLU A 47 -1.90 -1.19 27.27
C GLU A 47 -1.51 -0.63 25.88
N PHE A 48 -0.36 0.04 25.75
CA PHE A 48 0.14 0.46 24.44
C PHE A 48 0.81 -0.72 23.73
N ARG A 49 0.07 -1.37 22.82
CA ARG A 49 0.68 -2.25 21.82
C ARG A 49 1.55 -1.38 20.92
N TYR A 50 2.86 -1.33 21.18
CA TYR A 50 3.82 -0.81 20.22
C TYR A 50 3.63 -1.58 18.92
N ASN A 51 3.27 -0.88 17.85
CA ASN A 51 3.39 -1.45 16.52
C ASN A 51 4.90 -1.66 16.30
N GLN A 52 5.35 -2.89 16.49
CA GLN A 52 6.75 -3.25 16.34
C GLN A 52 7.19 -2.95 14.90
N ALA A 53 8.48 -2.62 14.73
CA ALA A 53 9.05 -2.54 13.40
C ALA A 53 8.82 -3.87 12.68
N LYS A 54 8.50 -3.81 11.39
CA LYS A 54 8.20 -4.99 10.58
C LYS A 54 9.22 -5.14 9.48
N PHE A 55 9.82 -6.31 9.40
CA PHE A 55 10.78 -6.66 8.37
C PHE A 55 10.08 -7.36 7.20
N TYR A 56 10.35 -6.91 5.99
CA TYR A 56 9.82 -7.49 4.76
C TYR A 56 10.96 -7.89 3.84
N THR A 57 10.76 -9.00 3.14
CA THR A 57 11.74 -9.58 2.23
C THR A 57 11.06 -10.00 0.93
N ASN A 58 11.74 -9.78 -0.19
CA ASN A 58 11.43 -10.44 -1.44
C ASN A 58 12.47 -11.55 -1.66
N GLU A 59 12.04 -12.80 -1.50
CA GLU A 59 12.93 -13.96 -1.61
C GLU A 59 13.52 -14.14 -3.02
N LEU A 60 12.82 -13.67 -4.06
CA LEU A 60 13.25 -13.82 -5.46
C LEU A 60 14.40 -12.85 -5.79
N THR A 61 14.34 -11.63 -5.26
CA THR A 61 15.34 -10.58 -5.54
C THR A 61 16.40 -10.45 -4.45
N GLY A 62 16.17 -11.04 -3.27
CA GLY A 62 17.00 -10.81 -2.08
C GLY A 62 16.85 -9.41 -1.51
N GLU A 63 15.88 -8.63 -1.98
CA GLU A 63 15.58 -7.30 -1.46
C GLU A 63 14.91 -7.42 -0.08
N TYR A 64 15.23 -6.51 0.83
CA TYR A 64 14.63 -6.42 2.15
C TYR A 64 14.53 -4.98 2.63
N THR A 65 13.55 -4.74 3.50
CA THR A 65 13.35 -3.44 4.14
C THR A 65 12.70 -3.59 5.51
N CYS A 66 13.01 -2.66 6.41
CA CYS A 66 12.43 -2.59 7.73
C CYS A 66 11.55 -1.34 7.83
N LEU A 67 10.26 -1.56 8.08
CA LEU A 67 9.29 -0.48 8.26
C LEU A 67 9.10 -0.20 9.76
N ARG A 68 9.30 1.05 10.15
CA ARG A 68 9.27 1.49 11.54
C ARG A 68 8.22 2.56 11.77
N PRO A 69 7.25 2.32 12.66
CA PRO A 69 6.33 3.35 13.09
C PRO A 69 7.05 4.50 13.82
N ILE A 70 6.70 5.74 13.52
CA ILE A 70 7.19 6.94 14.19
C ILE A 70 6.02 7.69 14.83
N TYR A 71 6.26 8.35 15.96
CA TYR A 71 5.20 8.99 16.77
C TYR A 71 5.27 10.51 16.78
N THR A 72 6.31 11.10 16.21
CA THR A 72 6.52 12.55 16.17
C THR A 72 6.54 13.05 14.74
N GLU A 73 5.89 14.20 14.50
CA GLU A 73 5.97 14.95 13.23
C GLU A 73 7.37 15.53 12.96
N THR A 74 8.36 15.24 13.80
CA THR A 74 9.76 15.53 13.49
C THR A 74 10.12 14.73 12.25
N VAL A 75 10.01 15.41 11.10
CA VAL A 75 10.43 14.94 9.79
C VAL A 75 11.83 14.38 9.96
N VAL A 76 11.94 13.07 9.84
CA VAL A 76 13.24 12.41 9.81
C VAL A 76 13.73 12.60 8.38
N ASP A 77 14.35 13.75 8.14
CA ASP A 77 14.64 14.28 6.81
C ASP A 77 15.54 13.33 5.98
N ASP A 78 16.24 12.43 6.64
CA ASP A 78 17.09 11.40 6.04
C ASP A 78 16.37 10.07 5.75
N ARG A 79 15.05 9.96 5.96
CA ARG A 79 14.27 8.73 5.69
C ARG A 79 13.11 8.93 4.74
N ILE A 80 12.77 7.87 4.01
CA ILE A 80 11.51 7.77 3.28
C ILE A 80 10.41 7.33 4.24
N CYS A 81 9.33 8.10 4.29
CA CYS A 81 8.20 7.86 5.18
C CYS A 81 6.88 7.85 4.41
N TYR A 82 5.94 7.05 4.90
CA TYR A 82 4.59 6.90 4.37
C TYR A 82 3.59 6.91 5.50
N LEU A 83 2.32 7.10 5.14
CA LEU A 83 1.20 6.84 6.01
C LEU A 83 0.64 5.46 5.69
N PHE A 84 0.75 4.53 6.64
CA PHE A 84 0.13 3.21 6.58
C PHE A 84 -1.13 3.23 7.42
N ASN A 85 -2.31 3.22 6.81
CA ASN A 85 -3.58 3.33 7.54
C ASN A 85 -3.66 4.57 8.46
N ASN A 86 -3.01 5.66 8.06
CA ASN A 86 -2.79 6.89 8.83
C ASN A 86 -1.69 6.83 9.90
N ASP A 87 -1.09 5.67 10.16
CA ASP A 87 0.06 5.56 11.05
C ASP A 87 1.34 5.93 10.31
N PHE A 88 2.19 6.74 10.95
CA PHE A 88 3.40 7.24 10.34
C PHE A 88 4.45 6.13 10.37
N THR A 89 4.96 5.74 9.22
CA THR A 89 5.92 4.64 9.13
C THR A 89 7.05 5.03 8.19
N CYS A 90 8.28 4.88 8.64
CA CYS A 90 9.48 5.19 7.86
C CYS A 90 10.32 3.94 7.62
N ILE A 91 11.08 3.98 6.54
CA ILE A 91 12.08 2.98 6.23
C ILE A 91 13.28 3.21 7.16
N GLU A 92 13.73 2.15 7.82
CA GLU A 92 14.95 2.18 8.62
C GLU A 92 16.16 1.90 7.72
N GLU A 93 16.90 2.95 7.37
CA GLU A 93 18.04 2.92 6.44
C GLU A 93 19.08 1.83 6.79
N GLY A 94 19.32 1.58 8.07
CA GLY A 94 20.25 0.53 8.53
C GLY A 94 19.79 -0.90 8.26
N PHE A 95 18.52 -1.09 7.91
CA PHE A 95 17.92 -2.39 7.63
C PHE A 95 17.14 -2.37 6.29
N ASN A 96 17.70 -1.71 5.28
CA ASN A 96 17.15 -1.62 3.93
C ASN A 96 18.27 -1.81 2.88
N ASN A 97 18.04 -2.67 1.87
CA ASN A 97 18.95 -2.79 0.72
C ASN A 97 18.32 -2.38 -0.61
N ILE A 98 17.08 -1.89 -0.61
CA ILE A 98 16.38 -1.45 -1.82
C ILE A 98 16.89 -0.05 -2.19
N PRO A 99 17.60 0.14 -3.34
CA PRO A 99 18.22 1.42 -3.66
C PRO A 99 17.23 2.58 -3.78
N ASN A 100 16.03 2.29 -4.30
CA ASN A 100 14.98 3.28 -4.49
C ASN A 100 14.34 3.71 -3.17
N CYS A 101 14.53 2.93 -2.11
CA CYS A 101 13.99 3.16 -0.78
C CYS A 101 14.95 3.86 0.19
N SER A 102 16.15 4.24 -0.27
CA SER A 102 17.13 4.95 0.55
C SER A 102 17.26 6.39 0.09
N LYS A 103 17.07 7.37 0.98
CA LYS A 103 17.32 8.78 0.65
C LYS A 103 18.80 9.07 0.37
N LYS A 104 19.69 8.19 0.79
CA LYS A 104 21.15 8.30 0.60
C LYS A 104 21.62 7.75 -0.75
N SER A 105 20.72 7.14 -1.51
CA SER A 105 21.00 6.54 -2.81
C SER A 105 20.66 7.51 -3.93
N ASP A 106 21.51 7.59 -4.96
CA ASP A 106 21.23 8.35 -6.18
C ASP A 106 20.01 7.78 -6.97
N ALA A 107 19.61 6.55 -6.65
CA ALA A 107 18.43 5.89 -7.22
C ALA A 107 17.15 6.12 -6.41
N ALA A 108 17.18 6.96 -5.37
CA ALA A 108 16.03 7.25 -4.50
C ALA A 108 14.79 7.64 -5.32
N ASP A 109 13.69 6.91 -5.13
CA ASP A 109 12.45 7.13 -5.85
C ASP A 109 11.27 6.75 -4.96
N TYR A 110 10.58 7.78 -4.47
CA TYR A 110 9.51 7.67 -3.48
C TYR A 110 8.37 6.75 -3.93
N VAL A 111 8.00 6.79 -5.22
CA VAL A 111 6.88 6.03 -5.77
C VAL A 111 7.32 4.59 -6.06
N LYS A 112 8.49 4.39 -6.68
CA LYS A 112 9.02 3.04 -6.91
C LYS A 112 9.27 2.30 -5.62
N CYS A 113 9.73 2.99 -4.58
CA CYS A 113 9.88 2.40 -3.26
C CYS A 113 8.54 1.93 -2.69
N ALA A 114 7.47 2.74 -2.81
CA ALA A 114 6.14 2.35 -2.36
C ALA A 114 5.64 1.09 -3.07
N TYR A 115 5.83 0.98 -4.40
CA TYR A 115 5.49 -0.24 -5.16
C TYR A 115 6.28 -1.46 -4.69
N LYS A 116 7.58 -1.30 -4.39
CA LYS A 116 8.40 -2.38 -3.84
C LYS A 116 7.86 -2.86 -2.49
N ILE A 117 7.49 -1.94 -1.62
CA ILE A 117 6.93 -2.26 -0.31
C ILE A 117 5.58 -3.00 -0.45
N VAL A 118 4.66 -2.50 -1.29
CA VAL A 118 3.40 -3.20 -1.58
C VAL A 118 3.68 -4.60 -2.10
N GLY A 119 4.58 -4.76 -3.07
CA GLY A 119 4.92 -6.07 -3.63
C GLY A 119 5.52 -7.05 -2.62
N MET A 120 6.17 -6.57 -1.56
CA MET A 120 6.66 -7.42 -0.46
C MET A 120 5.59 -7.75 0.59
N MET A 121 4.57 -6.89 0.71
CA MET A 121 3.49 -7.02 1.69
C MET A 121 2.26 -7.73 1.11
N ASP A 122 2.13 -7.78 -0.20
CA ASP A 122 1.09 -8.50 -0.93
C ASP A 122 1.36 -10.00 -0.84
N ASP A 123 0.47 -10.73 -0.17
CA ASP A 123 0.54 -12.17 0.01
C ASP A 123 -0.03 -12.95 -1.20
N GLY A 124 -0.33 -12.26 -2.30
CA GLY A 124 -0.99 -12.82 -3.47
C GLY A 124 -2.49 -12.97 -3.31
N SER A 125 -3.07 -12.60 -2.16
CA SER A 125 -4.51 -12.53 -2.00
C SER A 125 -5.10 -11.37 -2.81
N ASN A 126 -6.42 -11.36 -2.93
CA ASN A 126 -7.14 -10.24 -3.55
C ASN A 126 -7.41 -9.09 -2.56
N LYS A 127 -6.64 -9.00 -1.46
CA LYS A 127 -6.84 -8.02 -0.39
C LYS A 127 -5.52 -7.40 0.05
N LEU A 128 -5.54 -6.08 0.29
CA LEU A 128 -4.48 -5.38 1.00
C LEU A 128 -5.08 -4.78 2.28
N THR A 129 -4.65 -5.28 3.44
CA THR A 129 -5.14 -4.81 4.75
C THR A 129 -4.49 -3.49 5.19
N TYR A 130 -3.89 -2.78 4.25
CA TYR A 130 -3.16 -1.54 4.47
C TYR A 130 -3.36 -0.61 3.28
N ARG A 131 -3.39 0.68 3.56
CA ARG A 131 -3.36 1.78 2.59
C ARG A 131 -2.07 2.55 2.77
N ILE A 132 -1.29 2.69 1.70
CA ILE A 132 -0.09 3.51 1.71
C ILE A 132 -0.41 4.86 1.06
N ARG A 133 -0.16 5.95 1.79
CA ARG A 133 -0.37 7.32 1.32
C ARG A 133 0.88 8.16 1.54
N LYS A 134 0.99 9.27 0.80
CA LYS A 134 2.11 10.20 0.93
C LYS A 134 2.17 10.76 2.34
N PHE A 135 3.36 10.82 2.90
CA PHE A 135 3.63 11.57 4.12
C PHE A 135 4.15 12.97 3.78
N PRO A 136 3.68 14.04 4.46
CA PRO A 136 2.58 14.07 5.43
C PRO A 136 1.21 14.31 4.79
N THR A 137 1.14 14.49 3.45
CA THR A 137 -0.04 15.06 2.77
C THR A 137 -1.27 14.15 2.68
N LYS A 138 -1.15 12.85 2.97
CA LYS A 138 -2.20 11.82 2.83
C LYS A 138 -2.66 11.54 1.39
N GLU A 139 -2.00 12.14 0.40
CA GLU A 139 -2.33 11.90 -1.00
C GLU A 139 -2.09 10.43 -1.40
N LYS A 140 -2.93 9.95 -2.32
CA LYS A 140 -2.73 8.66 -2.99
C LYS A 140 -1.38 8.61 -3.72
N ILE A 141 -0.73 7.43 -3.68
CA ILE A 141 0.55 7.19 -4.35
C ILE A 141 0.35 6.40 -5.64
N PHE A 142 -0.47 5.35 -5.58
CA PHE A 142 -0.66 4.42 -6.69
C PHE A 142 -1.75 4.92 -7.62
N ASP A 143 -1.52 4.79 -8.92
CA ASP A 143 -2.55 4.95 -9.95
C ASP A 143 -2.70 3.60 -10.64
N ASP A 144 -3.24 2.64 -9.88
CA ASP A 144 -3.27 1.23 -10.24
C ASP A 144 -4.58 0.61 -9.73
N SER A 145 -5.43 0.17 -10.67
CA SER A 145 -6.74 -0.41 -10.36
C SER A 145 -6.66 -1.66 -9.51
N ASP A 146 -5.60 -2.48 -9.66
CA ASP A 146 -5.47 -3.72 -8.91
C ASP A 146 -5.14 -3.41 -7.45
N VAL A 147 -4.23 -2.45 -7.21
CA VAL A 147 -3.93 -1.97 -5.85
C VAL A 147 -5.20 -1.40 -5.21
N ASP A 148 -5.93 -0.56 -5.92
CA ASP A 148 -7.14 0.08 -5.40
C ASP A 148 -8.23 -0.90 -5.00
N GLN A 149 -8.49 -1.88 -5.87
CA GLN A 149 -9.49 -2.89 -5.61
C GLN A 149 -9.06 -3.83 -4.48
N LYS A 150 -7.76 -4.16 -4.36
CA LYS A 150 -7.26 -4.96 -3.24
C LYS A 150 -7.33 -4.18 -1.93
N GLU A 151 -6.96 -2.90 -1.90
CA GLU A 151 -7.16 -2.02 -0.74
C GLU A 151 -8.64 -2.05 -0.34
N CYS A 152 -9.56 -1.78 -1.29
CA CYS A 152 -10.99 -1.82 -1.03
C CYS A 152 -11.45 -3.11 -0.33
N ARG A 153 -11.11 -4.28 -0.89
CA ARG A 153 -11.51 -5.58 -0.35
C ARG A 153 -10.83 -5.89 1.00
N GLY A 154 -9.62 -5.37 1.23
CA GLY A 154 -8.89 -5.54 2.49
C GLY A 154 -9.53 -4.78 3.65
N PHE A 155 -10.28 -3.71 3.37
CA PHE A 155 -11.09 -2.95 4.34
C PHE A 155 -12.56 -3.39 4.38
N ASN A 156 -12.85 -4.62 3.94
CA ASN A 156 -14.21 -5.17 3.81
C ASN A 156 -15.12 -4.35 2.89
N GLY A 157 -14.55 -3.59 1.97
CA GLY A 157 -15.27 -2.88 0.95
C GLY A 157 -15.74 -3.81 -0.17
N THR A 158 -16.79 -3.38 -0.85
CA THR A 158 -17.33 -3.98 -2.07
C THR A 158 -16.85 -3.17 -3.26
N VAL A 159 -16.22 -3.84 -4.22
CA VAL A 159 -15.82 -3.23 -5.49
C VAL A 159 -16.98 -3.43 -6.47
N LEU A 160 -17.53 -2.34 -6.98
CA LEU A 160 -18.46 -2.36 -8.11
C LEU A 160 -17.68 -2.00 -9.37
N SER A 161 -17.61 -2.90 -10.34
CA SER A 161 -16.94 -2.68 -11.63
C SER A 161 -17.89 -2.85 -12.81
N TYR A 162 -17.59 -2.27 -13.96
CA TYR A 162 -18.45 -2.39 -15.14
C TYR A 162 -17.65 -2.68 -16.40
N LYS A 163 -17.87 -3.88 -16.96
CA LYS A 163 -17.24 -4.43 -18.18
C LYS A 163 -15.72 -4.63 -18.12
N ASP A 164 -14.97 -3.71 -17.53
CA ASP A 164 -13.53 -3.77 -17.32
C ASP A 164 -13.16 -3.39 -15.88
N SER A 165 -11.92 -3.74 -15.47
CA SER A 165 -11.40 -3.47 -14.12
C SER A 165 -10.94 -2.03 -13.90
N SER A 166 -10.86 -1.21 -14.96
CA SER A 166 -10.38 0.17 -14.86
C SER A 166 -11.46 1.14 -14.38
N LYS A 167 -12.74 0.81 -14.62
CA LYS A 167 -13.90 1.56 -14.16
C LYS A 167 -14.53 0.90 -12.95
N TYR A 168 -14.28 1.46 -11.77
CA TYR A 168 -14.70 0.86 -10.52
C TYR A 168 -15.03 1.89 -9.44
N ILE A 169 -15.90 1.49 -8.52
CA ILE A 169 -16.26 2.22 -7.32
C ILE A 169 -16.01 1.31 -6.13
N CYS A 170 -15.28 1.82 -5.13
CA CYS A 170 -15.14 1.14 -3.85
C CYS A 170 -16.20 1.63 -2.87
N LEU A 171 -16.98 0.70 -2.30
CA LEU A 171 -17.98 0.96 -1.27
C LEU A 171 -17.58 0.29 0.05
N GLU A 172 -17.26 1.07 1.07
CA GLU A 172 -16.95 0.55 2.40
C GLU A 172 -18.16 0.59 3.34
N PRO A 173 -18.40 -0.45 4.16
CA PRO A 173 -19.48 -0.45 5.12
C PRO A 173 -19.28 0.64 6.17
N VAL A 174 -20.36 1.35 6.49
CA VAL A 174 -20.33 2.31 7.60
C VAL A 174 -20.21 1.55 8.91
N THR A 175 -19.18 1.87 9.68
CA THR A 175 -19.00 1.38 11.05
C THR A 175 -19.38 2.47 12.05
N PRO A 176 -19.74 2.12 13.30
CA PRO A 176 -19.99 3.13 14.34
C PRO A 176 -18.85 4.13 14.52
N LYS A 177 -17.59 3.71 14.27
CA LYS A 177 -16.41 4.57 14.32
C LYS A 177 -16.37 5.63 13.21
N ASN A 178 -16.92 5.32 12.03
CA ASN A 178 -16.85 6.19 10.85
C ASN A 178 -18.18 6.92 10.57
N ALA A 179 -19.24 6.60 11.32
CA ALA A 179 -20.58 7.19 11.19
C ALA A 179 -20.62 8.72 11.41
N MET A 180 -19.66 9.28 12.15
CA MET A 180 -19.58 10.73 12.40
C MET A 180 -19.15 11.54 11.15
N THR A 181 -18.70 10.90 10.08
CA THR A 181 -18.16 11.56 8.87
C THR A 181 -19.04 11.41 7.63
N LEU A 182 -20.27 10.89 7.78
CA LEU A 182 -21.16 10.58 6.66
C LEU A 182 -21.55 11.82 5.84
N SER A 183 -21.62 13.00 6.46
CA SER A 183 -21.98 14.25 5.76
C SER A 183 -21.03 14.58 4.62
N ASN A 184 -19.78 14.16 4.70
CA ASN A 184 -18.73 14.48 3.74
C ASN A 184 -18.45 13.33 2.78
N LYS A 185 -19.35 12.33 2.70
CA LYS A 185 -19.20 11.19 1.80
C LYS A 185 -20.43 11.02 0.94
N GLU A 186 -20.26 10.34 -0.18
CA GLU A 186 -21.36 9.80 -0.96
C GLU A 186 -21.68 8.40 -0.43
N CYS A 187 -22.90 8.18 0.06
CA CYS A 187 -23.27 6.96 0.75
C CYS A 187 -24.61 6.42 0.26
N VAL A 188 -24.70 5.10 0.16
CA VAL A 188 -25.87 4.37 -0.35
C VAL A 188 -26.14 3.13 0.51
N LYS A 189 -27.35 2.59 0.43
CA LYS A 189 -27.65 1.24 0.92
C LYS A 189 -27.33 0.23 -0.17
N LEU A 190 -26.33 -0.59 0.09
CA LEU A 190 -25.98 -1.80 -0.66
C LEU A 190 -26.60 -3.00 0.07
N ASP A 191 -27.58 -3.65 -0.55
CA ASP A 191 -28.31 -4.79 0.02
C ASP A 191 -28.85 -4.52 1.44
N GLY A 192 -29.40 -3.32 1.63
CA GLY A 192 -29.99 -2.85 2.89
C GLY A 192 -28.98 -2.36 3.94
N LYS A 193 -27.67 -2.46 3.69
CA LYS A 193 -26.62 -1.96 4.60
C LYS A 193 -25.98 -0.70 4.05
N VAL A 194 -25.73 0.27 4.93
CA VAL A 194 -25.13 1.54 4.53
C VAL A 194 -23.65 1.37 4.21
N HIS A 195 -23.26 1.77 3.01
CA HIS A 195 -21.89 1.84 2.54
C HIS A 195 -21.61 3.22 1.98
N CYS A 196 -20.35 3.64 2.01
CA CYS A 196 -19.91 4.92 1.45
C CYS A 196 -18.82 4.72 0.42
N VAL A 197 -18.82 5.58 -0.59
CA VAL A 197 -17.76 5.67 -1.58
C VAL A 197 -16.45 6.00 -0.88
N VAL A 198 -15.41 5.23 -1.21
CA VAL A 198 -14.04 5.53 -0.85
C VAL A 198 -13.39 6.24 -2.02
N GLU A 199 -13.24 7.55 -1.89
CA GLU A 199 -12.75 8.43 -2.97
C GLU A 199 -11.37 8.01 -3.50
N ASP A 200 -10.42 7.75 -2.60
CA ASP A 200 -9.07 7.32 -2.95
C ASP A 200 -9.03 6.01 -3.76
N ASN A 201 -10.05 5.15 -3.60
CA ASN A 201 -10.13 3.85 -4.26
C ASN A 201 -11.35 3.79 -5.21
N THR A 202 -11.67 4.90 -5.88
CA THR A 202 -12.73 4.98 -6.88
C THR A 202 -12.21 5.70 -8.10
N SER A 203 -12.39 5.13 -9.30
CA SER A 203 -11.95 5.74 -10.56
C SER A 203 -13.04 6.58 -11.24
N ILE A 204 -14.26 6.56 -10.72
CA ILE A 204 -15.38 7.34 -11.24
C ILE A 204 -15.39 8.73 -10.61
N GLU A 205 -14.84 9.71 -11.33
CA GLU A 205 -14.67 11.08 -10.83
C GLU A 205 -15.98 11.77 -10.39
N THR A 206 -17.12 11.42 -11.00
CA THR A 206 -18.42 11.98 -10.61
C THR A 206 -18.86 11.54 -9.22
N CYS A 207 -18.26 10.49 -8.67
CA CYS A 207 -18.50 9.97 -7.32
C CYS A 207 -17.50 10.44 -6.26
N ILE A 208 -16.50 11.25 -6.62
CA ILE A 208 -15.51 11.80 -5.69
C ILE A 208 -16.05 13.14 -5.19
N LYS A 209 -16.56 13.22 -3.97
CA LYS A 209 -17.33 14.37 -3.45
C LYS A 209 -16.50 15.63 -3.34
N ASP A 210 -15.25 15.50 -2.93
CA ASP A 210 -14.30 16.63 -2.87
C ASP A 210 -13.68 16.96 -4.25
N GLY A 211 -14.06 16.23 -5.29
CA GLY A 211 -13.58 16.38 -6.66
C GLY A 211 -14.30 17.46 -7.46
N LYS A 212 -13.59 18.11 -8.39
CA LYS A 212 -14.16 19.15 -9.27
C LYS A 212 -15.30 18.67 -10.16
N ASN A 213 -15.31 17.37 -10.48
CA ASN A 213 -16.27 16.75 -11.38
C ASN A 213 -17.40 16.03 -10.63
N TYR A 214 -17.48 16.20 -9.31
CA TYR A 214 -18.54 15.61 -8.50
C TYR A 214 -19.92 15.97 -9.03
N ASN A 215 -20.76 14.95 -9.19
CA ASN A 215 -22.17 15.14 -9.53
C ASN A 215 -22.98 14.02 -8.88
N HIS A 216 -23.78 14.39 -7.87
CA HIS A 216 -24.57 13.43 -7.10
C HIS A 216 -25.50 12.58 -7.97
N GLU A 217 -26.23 13.19 -8.92
CA GLU A 217 -27.17 12.48 -9.79
C GLU A 217 -26.43 11.48 -10.72
N ALA A 218 -25.33 11.91 -11.32
CA ALA A 218 -24.51 11.05 -12.17
C ALA A 218 -23.85 9.92 -11.37
N CYS A 219 -23.37 10.21 -10.16
CA CYS A 219 -22.81 9.18 -9.28
C CYS A 219 -23.87 8.15 -8.88
N THR A 220 -25.03 8.60 -8.42
CA THR A 220 -26.17 7.74 -8.07
C THR A 220 -26.60 6.85 -9.22
N SER A 221 -26.69 7.40 -10.44
CA SER A 221 -27.01 6.63 -11.64
C SER A 221 -25.95 5.56 -11.94
N THR A 222 -24.66 5.94 -11.84
CA THR A 222 -23.52 5.02 -12.04
C THR A 222 -23.50 3.92 -10.98
N LEU A 223 -23.72 4.26 -9.70
CA LEU A 223 -23.81 3.31 -8.60
C LEU A 223 -24.92 2.29 -8.84
N LYS A 224 -26.11 2.71 -9.27
CA LYS A 224 -27.21 1.80 -9.61
C LYS A 224 -26.87 0.89 -10.78
N GLU A 225 -26.28 1.43 -11.85
CA GLU A 225 -25.84 0.62 -13.00
C GLU A 225 -24.80 -0.43 -12.59
N TYR A 226 -23.76 -0.01 -11.86
CA TYR A 226 -22.67 -0.90 -11.47
C TYR A 226 -23.15 -1.89 -10.42
N GLY A 227 -23.98 -1.47 -9.47
CA GLY A 227 -24.65 -2.35 -8.50
C GLY A 227 -25.40 -3.47 -9.21
N ASN A 228 -26.27 -3.14 -10.16
CA ASN A 228 -27.02 -4.12 -10.93
C ASN A 228 -26.11 -5.10 -11.68
N PHE A 229 -25.04 -4.60 -12.32
CA PHE A 229 -24.07 -5.44 -13.03
C PHE A 229 -23.35 -6.43 -12.09
N ASN A 230 -23.08 -6.01 -10.84
CA ASN A 230 -22.44 -6.84 -9.83
C ASN A 230 -23.45 -7.58 -8.93
N HIS A 231 -24.73 -7.65 -9.32
CA HIS A 231 -25.80 -8.34 -8.59
C HIS A 231 -26.10 -7.80 -7.18
N HIS A 232 -25.94 -6.49 -6.98
CA HIS A 232 -26.26 -5.79 -5.75
C HIS A 232 -27.39 -4.78 -5.93
N ALA A 233 -28.27 -4.68 -4.95
CA ALA A 233 -29.30 -3.65 -4.91
C ALA A 233 -28.77 -2.37 -4.27
N ILE A 234 -28.81 -1.27 -5.03
CA ILE A 234 -28.40 0.06 -4.56
C ILE A 234 -29.63 0.93 -4.34
N THR A 235 -29.75 1.49 -3.15
CA THR A 235 -30.79 2.48 -2.82
C THR A 235 -30.16 3.70 -2.15
N GLU A 236 -30.66 4.89 -2.48
CA GLU A 236 -30.17 6.15 -1.90
C GLU A 236 -30.51 6.25 -0.40
N LEU A 237 -29.70 7.03 0.33
CA LEU A 237 -30.01 7.44 1.69
C LEU A 237 -30.81 8.75 1.63
N TYR A 238 -32.02 8.73 2.20
CA TYR A 238 -32.86 9.91 2.36
C TYR A 238 -32.36 10.83 3.47
#